data_AF-A0A432W569-F1
#
_entry.id   AF-A0A432W569-F1
#
_cell.length_a   1.000
_cell.length_b   1.000
_cell.length_c   1.000
_cell.angle_alpha   90.00
_cell.angle_beta   90.00
_cell.angle_gamma   90.00
#
_symmetry.space_group_name_H-M   'P 1'
#
loop_
_entity.id
_entity.type
_entity.pdbx_description
1 polymer ?
#
loop_
_entity_poly.entity_id
_entity_poly.type
_entity_poly.pdbx_seq_one_letter_code
_entity_poly.pdbx_strand_id
1 'polypeptide(L)'
;MKCKGQSMLETLIVLPLFLLMLAAAVQGLWILLAQQMLQAASLHVVRQASLTGGDSLAMLQVLESRMRPLPGSRLHIPDIKRLHPSDRLIREQGDRVVSEGRVFYQLSSDFAGARLASLHETEREAWLRARIFKVGITWCQSLLVPMMAQTLQPFLRSSTSPAQQYCNLQSSGREPMLAIQVTAATQMIAPLEIAGAITD
;
A
#
# COMPACT_ATOMS: atom_id res chain seq x y z
N MET A 1 -14.81 20.94 -57.52
CA MET A 1 -15.40 20.20 -56.37
C MET A 1 -14.38 19.19 -55.83
N LYS A 2 -13.44 19.61 -54.96
CA LYS A 2 -12.43 18.71 -54.32
C LYS A 2 -12.50 18.71 -52.77
N CYS A 3 -13.42 19.48 -52.18
CA CYS A 3 -13.42 19.74 -50.73
C CYS A 3 -14.28 18.77 -49.88
N LYS A 4 -15.03 17.83 -50.47
CA LYS A 4 -15.92 16.95 -49.69
C LYS A 4 -15.24 15.68 -49.15
N GLY A 5 -14.16 15.20 -49.78
CA GLY A 5 -13.46 13.99 -49.35
C GLY A 5 -12.50 14.21 -48.17
N GLN A 6 -11.89 15.40 -48.09
CA GLN A 6 -10.90 15.71 -47.06
C GLN A 6 -11.53 15.86 -45.66
N SER A 7 -12.68 16.53 -45.54
CA SER A 7 -13.37 16.72 -44.26
C SER A 7 -13.89 15.39 -43.66
N MET A 8 -14.27 14.43 -44.51
CA MET A 8 -14.68 13.09 -44.06
C MET A 8 -13.50 12.30 -43.50
N LEU A 9 -12.32 12.39 -44.13
CA LEU A 9 -11.10 11.72 -43.66
C LEU A 9 -10.61 12.30 -42.33
N GLU A 10 -10.61 13.64 -42.21
CA GLU A 10 -10.24 14.32 -40.96
C GLU A 10 -11.17 13.90 -39.81
N THR A 11 -12.49 13.86 -40.05
CA THR A 11 -13.46 13.43 -39.03
C THR A 11 -13.28 11.95 -38.65
N LEU A 12 -13.01 11.08 -39.63
CA LEU A 12 -12.82 9.64 -39.41
C LEU A 12 -11.63 9.33 -38.49
N ILE A 13 -10.58 10.16 -38.51
CA ILE A 13 -9.39 10.00 -37.69
C ILE A 13 -9.52 10.75 -36.36
N VAL A 14 -10.04 11.97 -36.38
CA VAL A 14 -10.13 12.83 -35.18
C VAL A 14 -11.15 12.30 -34.18
N LEU A 15 -12.30 11.79 -34.64
CA LEU A 15 -13.36 11.30 -33.74
C LEU A 15 -12.91 10.12 -32.83
N PRO A 16 -12.33 9.02 -33.34
CA PRO A 16 -11.90 7.92 -32.47
C PRO A 16 -10.76 8.34 -31.54
N LEU A 17 -9.86 9.22 -31.99
CA LEU A 17 -8.79 9.77 -31.15
C LEU A 17 -9.38 10.58 -29.99
N PHE A 18 -10.37 11.43 -30.28
CA PHE A 18 -11.06 12.20 -29.25
C PHE A 18 -11.80 11.30 -28.25
N LEU A 19 -12.49 10.26 -28.73
CA LEU A 19 -13.14 9.27 -27.85
C LEU A 19 -12.14 8.52 -26.97
N LEU A 20 -10.98 8.15 -27.51
CA LEU A 20 -9.91 7.50 -26.75
C LEU A 20 -9.36 8.44 -25.66
N MET A 21 -9.15 9.72 -25.99
CA MET A 21 -8.72 10.72 -25.00
C MET A 21 -9.74 10.91 -23.88
N LEU A 22 -11.04 10.97 -24.21
CA LEU A 22 -12.10 11.03 -23.20
C LEU A 22 -12.12 9.76 -22.33
N ALA A 23 -12.02 8.58 -22.94
CA ALA A 23 -11.94 7.31 -22.22
C ALA A 23 -10.72 7.25 -21.28
N ALA A 24 -9.56 7.72 -21.74
CA ALA A 24 -8.35 7.83 -20.94
C ALA A 24 -8.50 8.82 -19.78
N ALA A 25 -9.16 9.96 -20.01
CA ALA A 25 -9.42 10.95 -18.96
C ALA A 25 -10.35 10.38 -17.87
N VAL A 26 -11.43 9.70 -18.25
CA VAL A 26 -12.33 9.03 -17.29
C VAL A 26 -11.57 7.94 -16.51
N GLN A 27 -10.79 7.11 -17.18
CA GLN A 27 -9.98 6.09 -16.51
C GLN A 27 -8.94 6.69 -15.57
N GLY A 28 -8.29 7.79 -15.96
CA GLY A 28 -7.34 8.54 -15.15
C GLY A 28 -7.98 9.13 -13.90
N LEU A 29 -9.19 9.67 -14.02
CA LEU A 29 -9.95 10.18 -12.87
C LEU A 29 -10.26 9.08 -11.85
N TRP A 30 -10.61 7.87 -12.31
CA TRP A 30 -10.82 6.72 -11.42
C TRP A 30 -9.53 6.29 -10.71
N ILE A 31 -8.41 6.23 -11.43
CA ILE A 31 -7.11 5.90 -10.83
C ILE A 31 -6.71 6.94 -9.80
N LEU A 32 -6.91 8.23 -10.11
CA LEU A 32 -6.63 9.33 -9.20
C LEU A 32 -7.50 9.23 -7.93
N LEU A 33 -8.80 8.95 -8.08
CA LEU A 33 -9.69 8.74 -6.94
C LEU A 33 -9.22 7.58 -6.06
N ALA A 34 -8.84 6.45 -6.67
CA ALA A 34 -8.33 5.29 -5.95
C ALA A 34 -7.01 5.61 -5.21
N GLN A 35 -6.12 6.40 -5.81
CA GLN A 35 -4.89 6.87 -5.18
C GLN A 35 -5.19 7.75 -3.95
N GLN A 36 -6.10 8.71 -4.07
CA GLN A 36 -6.48 9.59 -2.96
C GLN A 36 -7.13 8.81 -1.81
N MET A 37 -8.02 7.86 -2.13
CA MET A 37 -8.65 6.98 -1.14
C MET A 37 -7.62 6.09 -0.44
N LEU A 38 -6.68 5.51 -1.18
CA LEU A 38 -5.62 4.68 -0.61
C LEU A 38 -4.67 5.49 0.28
N GLN A 39 -4.35 6.73 -0.09
CA GLN A 39 -3.56 7.64 0.75
C GLN A 39 -4.27 7.92 2.08
N ALA A 40 -5.55 8.26 2.06
CA ALA A 40 -6.32 8.46 3.28
C ALA A 40 -6.46 7.17 4.11
N ALA A 41 -6.76 6.05 3.46
CA ALA A 41 -6.87 4.75 4.12
C ALA A 41 -5.56 4.32 4.79
N SER A 42 -4.42 4.58 4.14
CA SER A 42 -3.10 4.23 4.67
C SER A 42 -2.80 4.92 5.99
N LEU A 43 -3.25 6.17 6.19
CA LEU A 43 -3.14 6.89 7.45
C LEU A 43 -3.95 6.24 8.58
N HIS A 44 -5.16 5.75 8.26
CA HIS A 44 -5.97 4.99 9.22
C HIS A 44 -5.37 3.62 9.54
N VAL A 45 -4.80 2.94 8.55
CA VAL A 45 -4.13 1.65 8.71
C VAL A 45 -2.91 1.78 9.61
N VAL A 46 -2.04 2.77 9.39
CA VAL A 46 -0.87 2.95 10.25
C VAL A 46 -1.26 3.38 11.66
N ARG A 47 -2.31 4.19 11.81
CA ARG A 47 -2.85 4.55 13.13
C ARG A 47 -3.42 3.33 13.85
N GLN A 48 -4.13 2.45 13.15
CA GLN A 48 -4.62 1.21 13.77
C GLN A 48 -3.44 0.32 14.17
N ALA A 49 -2.47 0.16 13.27
CA ALA A 49 -1.28 -0.62 13.53
C ALA A 49 -0.48 -0.10 14.73
N SER A 50 -0.43 1.22 14.92
CA SER A 50 0.24 1.79 16.09
C SER A 50 -0.49 1.55 17.40
N LEU A 51 -1.80 1.24 17.37
CA LEU A 51 -2.61 0.89 18.54
C LEU A 51 -2.64 -0.61 18.81
N THR A 52 -2.51 -1.45 17.79
CA THR A 52 -2.60 -2.92 17.91
C THR A 52 -1.25 -3.63 17.87
N GLY A 53 -0.14 -2.89 17.89
CA GLY A 53 1.19 -3.49 17.80
C GLY A 53 1.46 -4.15 16.44
N GLY A 54 0.89 -3.61 15.36
CA GLY A 54 1.14 -4.09 14.00
C GLY A 54 0.38 -5.34 13.58
N ASP A 55 -0.74 -5.67 14.24
CA ASP A 55 -1.63 -6.77 13.83
C ASP A 55 -2.11 -6.58 12.37
N SER A 56 -1.68 -7.50 11.50
CA SER A 56 -1.98 -7.47 10.07
C SER A 56 -3.46 -7.66 9.77
N LEU A 57 -4.19 -8.41 10.62
CA LEU A 57 -5.62 -8.64 10.44
C LEU A 57 -6.42 -7.37 10.74
N ALA A 58 -6.11 -6.69 11.85
CA ALA A 58 -6.71 -5.39 12.19
C ALA A 58 -6.42 -4.34 11.10
N MET A 59 -5.20 -4.32 10.58
CA MET A 59 -4.81 -3.44 9.47
C MET A 59 -5.62 -3.74 8.19
N LEU A 60 -5.80 -5.01 7.85
CA LEU A 60 -6.57 -5.44 6.69
C LEU A 60 -8.04 -5.03 6.80
N GLN A 61 -8.67 -5.26 7.96
CA GLN A 61 -10.07 -4.87 8.20
C GLN A 61 -10.29 -3.37 8.04
N VAL A 62 -9.38 -2.55 8.58
CA VAL A 62 -9.44 -1.10 8.41
C VAL A 62 -9.29 -0.73 6.94
N LEU A 63 -8.31 -1.31 6.23
CA LEU A 63 -8.11 -1.01 4.81
C LEU A 63 -9.33 -1.39 3.97
N GLU A 64 -9.87 -2.59 4.15
CA GLU A 64 -11.04 -3.08 3.43
C GLU A 64 -12.26 -2.18 3.68
N SER A 65 -12.51 -1.81 4.93
CA SER A 65 -13.62 -0.92 5.29
C SER A 65 -13.54 0.45 4.61
N ARG A 66 -12.32 0.97 4.38
CA ARG A 66 -12.06 2.27 3.76
C ARG A 66 -12.07 2.22 2.24
N MET A 67 -11.68 1.08 1.65
CA MET A 67 -11.63 0.91 0.19
C MET A 67 -12.93 0.38 -0.43
N ARG A 68 -13.86 -0.11 0.41
CA ARG A 68 -15.21 -0.57 0.00
C ARG A 68 -16.00 0.39 -0.92
N PRO A 69 -15.88 1.73 -0.84
CA PRO A 69 -16.62 2.64 -1.72
C PRO A 69 -16.22 2.57 -3.20
N LEU A 70 -15.10 1.94 -3.54
CA LEU A 70 -14.63 1.87 -4.93
C LEU A 70 -15.44 0.84 -5.74
N PRO A 71 -16.11 1.25 -6.83
CA PRO A 71 -16.83 0.32 -7.68
C PRO A 71 -15.88 -0.65 -8.38
N GLY A 72 -16.34 -1.89 -8.61
CA GLY A 72 -15.54 -2.92 -9.26
C GLY A 72 -14.48 -3.56 -8.36
N SER A 73 -14.48 -3.28 -7.05
CA SER A 73 -13.65 -3.99 -6.08
C SER A 73 -14.16 -5.42 -5.88
N ARG A 74 -13.73 -6.34 -6.76
CA ARG A 74 -13.72 -7.76 -6.39
C ARG A 74 -12.75 -7.95 -5.22
N LEU A 75 -13.08 -8.89 -4.33
CA LEU A 75 -12.26 -9.22 -3.17
C LEU A 75 -10.84 -9.56 -3.63
N HIS A 76 -9.90 -8.68 -3.37
CA HIS A 76 -8.49 -8.87 -3.64
C HIS A 76 -7.75 -8.61 -2.34
N ILE A 77 -6.69 -9.38 -2.11
CA ILE A 77 -5.96 -9.30 -0.84
C ILE A 77 -4.90 -8.22 -1.05
N PRO A 78 -4.97 -7.07 -0.38
CA PRO A 78 -3.91 -6.08 -0.47
C PRO A 78 -2.62 -6.63 0.14
N ASP A 79 -1.48 -6.33 -0.48
CA ASP A 79 -0.17 -6.66 0.08
C ASP A 79 0.23 -5.55 1.05
N ILE A 80 0.17 -5.85 2.35
CA ILE A 80 0.53 -4.95 3.43
C ILE A 80 1.89 -5.41 3.98
N LYS A 81 2.92 -4.61 3.78
CA LYS A 81 4.29 -4.91 4.24
C LYS A 81 4.75 -3.89 5.27
N ARG A 82 5.27 -4.38 6.38
CA ARG A 82 6.02 -3.55 7.33
C ARG A 82 7.36 -3.17 6.70
N LEU A 83 7.54 -1.87 6.44
CA LEU A 83 8.79 -1.32 5.95
C LEU A 83 9.71 -0.91 7.11
N HIS A 84 9.14 -0.48 8.22
CA HIS A 84 9.87 -0.08 9.43
C HIS A 84 8.99 -0.27 10.68
N PRO A 85 9.55 -0.61 11.85
CA PRO A 85 10.93 -1.07 12.08
C PRO A 85 11.18 -2.48 11.55
N SER A 86 12.43 -2.80 11.23
CA SER A 86 12.85 -4.14 10.85
C SER A 86 13.00 -5.05 12.06
N ASP A 87 12.87 -6.36 11.88
CA ASP A 87 13.02 -7.35 12.96
C ASP A 87 14.40 -7.27 13.64
N ARG A 88 15.42 -6.89 12.87
CA ARG A 88 16.77 -6.63 13.41
C ARG A 88 16.77 -5.43 14.34
N LEU A 89 16.15 -4.32 13.94
CA LEU A 89 16.10 -3.11 14.76
C LEU A 89 15.28 -3.33 16.04
N ILE A 90 14.20 -4.11 15.97
CA ILE A 90 13.41 -4.49 17.16
C ILE A 90 14.23 -5.37 18.10
N ARG A 91 15.08 -6.27 17.59
CA ARG A 91 16.00 -7.06 18.43
C ARG A 91 17.08 -6.21 19.09
N GLU A 92 17.59 -5.22 18.38
CA GLU A 92 18.67 -4.35 18.89
C GLU A 92 18.16 -3.29 19.89
N GLN A 93 16.94 -2.79 19.72
CA GLN A 93 16.39 -1.67 20.51
C GLN A 93 15.22 -2.07 21.43
N GLY A 94 14.66 -3.25 21.23
CA GLY A 94 13.54 -3.78 22.01
C GLY A 94 14.01 -4.49 23.27
N ASP A 95 13.10 -4.55 24.24
CA ASP A 95 13.30 -5.27 25.48
C ASP A 95 13.11 -6.75 25.26
N ARG A 96 14.00 -7.56 25.83
CA ARG A 96 13.81 -9.01 25.87
C ARG A 96 12.80 -9.33 26.97
N VAL A 97 11.64 -9.84 26.57
CA VAL A 97 10.58 -10.25 27.49
C VAL A 97 10.41 -11.76 27.40
N VAL A 98 10.25 -12.40 28.55
CA VAL A 98 9.99 -13.84 28.66
C VAL A 98 8.58 -14.00 29.22
N SER A 99 7.67 -14.52 28.39
CA SER A 99 6.31 -14.86 28.81
C SER A 99 6.04 -16.30 28.41
N GLU A 100 5.46 -17.07 29.34
CA GLU A 100 5.05 -18.46 29.10
C GLU A 100 6.16 -19.36 28.51
N GLY A 101 7.41 -19.12 28.91
CA GLY A 101 8.58 -19.89 28.45
C GLY A 101 9.06 -19.54 27.03
N ARG A 102 8.47 -18.53 26.38
CA ARG A 102 8.91 -18.01 25.08
C ARG A 102 9.62 -16.67 25.24
N VAL A 103 10.71 -16.50 24.49
CA VAL A 103 11.44 -15.24 24.41
C VAL A 103 10.90 -14.43 23.25
N PHE A 104 10.50 -13.19 23.49
CA PHE A 104 10.16 -12.21 22.46
C PHE A 104 10.89 -10.91 22.70
N TYR A 105 11.08 -10.17 21.61
CA TYR A 105 11.61 -8.81 21.67
C TYR A 105 10.44 -7.87 21.51
N GLN A 106 10.26 -6.99 22.50
CA GLN A 106 9.17 -6.04 22.56
C GLN A 106 9.73 -4.63 22.49
N LEU A 107 9.39 -3.91 21.44
CA LEU A 107 9.69 -2.48 21.37
C LEU A 107 8.65 -1.73 22.21
N SER A 108 8.92 -1.57 23.50
CA SER A 108 8.02 -0.89 24.44
C SER A 108 7.82 0.57 24.04
N SER A 109 6.56 0.99 24.12
CA SER A 109 6.11 2.37 23.89
C SER A 109 5.79 3.09 25.20
N ASP A 110 5.77 2.36 26.32
CA ASP A 110 5.44 2.86 27.65
C ASP A 110 6.59 3.69 28.23
N PHE A 111 6.23 4.67 29.07
CA PHE A 111 7.16 5.51 29.81
C PHE A 111 8.29 6.12 28.96
N ALA A 112 7.97 6.56 27.74
CA ALA A 112 8.94 7.10 26.80
C ALA A 112 9.84 8.17 27.43
N GLY A 113 9.27 9.09 28.23
CA GLY A 113 10.05 10.12 28.93
C GLY A 113 11.10 9.55 29.89
N ALA A 114 10.74 8.55 30.70
CA ALA A 114 11.65 7.93 31.65
C ALA A 114 12.78 7.18 30.94
N ARG A 115 12.46 6.45 29.88
CA ARG A 115 13.46 5.75 29.04
C ARG A 115 14.39 6.72 28.33
N LEU A 116 13.87 7.81 27.76
CA LEU A 116 14.71 8.80 27.08
C LEU A 116 15.69 9.49 28.05
N ALA A 117 15.30 9.63 29.33
CA ALA A 117 16.16 10.18 30.38
C ALA A 117 17.32 9.25 30.77
N SER A 118 17.16 7.93 30.66
CA SER A 118 18.21 6.96 30.97
C SER A 118 19.16 6.67 29.79
N LEU A 119 18.76 6.99 28.56
CA LEU A 119 19.53 6.69 27.35
C LEU A 119 20.53 7.80 27.00
N HIS A 120 21.68 7.39 26.48
CA HIS A 120 22.64 8.31 25.87
C HIS A 120 22.07 8.91 24.57
N GLU A 121 22.56 10.07 24.13
CA GLU A 121 21.95 10.83 23.02
C GLU A 121 21.89 10.05 21.69
N THR A 122 22.91 9.24 21.39
CA THR A 122 22.96 8.38 20.21
C THR A 122 21.92 7.24 20.26
N GLU A 123 21.77 6.60 21.42
CA GLU A 123 20.78 5.55 21.65
C GLU A 123 19.36 6.12 21.66
N ARG A 124 19.20 7.35 22.16
CA ARG A 124 17.95 8.09 22.17
C ARG A 124 17.40 8.28 20.76
N GLU A 125 18.23 8.77 19.84
CA GLU A 125 17.84 8.91 18.44
C GLU A 125 17.51 7.57 17.78
N ALA A 126 18.33 6.55 18.02
CA ALA A 126 18.12 5.22 17.47
C ALA A 126 16.78 4.62 17.92
N TRP A 127 16.47 4.73 19.22
CA TRP A 127 15.21 4.26 19.79
C TRP A 127 14.00 5.07 19.26
N LEU A 128 14.11 6.39 19.17
CA LEU A 128 13.06 7.23 18.59
C LEU A 128 12.78 6.89 17.11
N ARG A 129 13.82 6.61 16.32
CA ARG A 129 13.68 6.14 14.93
C ARG A 129 13.03 4.77 14.89
N ALA A 130 13.43 3.83 15.76
CA ALA A 130 12.85 2.49 15.85
C ALA A 130 11.34 2.52 16.10
N ARG A 131 10.83 3.54 16.79
CA ARG A 131 9.40 3.72 17.07
C ARG A 131 8.58 4.31 15.92
N ILE A 132 9.19 4.66 14.80
CA ILE A 132 8.48 5.05 13.60
C ILE A 132 8.01 3.78 12.89
N PHE A 133 6.71 3.55 12.92
CA PHE A 133 6.08 2.46 12.18
C PHE A 133 5.78 2.92 10.75
N LYS A 134 6.35 2.25 9.76
CA LYS A 134 6.13 2.54 8.34
C LYS A 134 5.57 1.30 7.64
N VAL A 135 4.51 1.50 6.89
CA VAL A 135 3.82 0.45 6.13
C VAL A 135 3.83 0.81 4.66
N GLY A 136 4.10 -0.18 3.82
CA GLY A 136 3.82 -0.14 2.38
C GLY A 136 2.56 -0.94 2.09
N ILE A 137 1.62 -0.32 1.38
CA ILE A 137 0.37 -0.95 0.96
C ILE A 137 0.36 -1.00 -0.56
N THR A 138 0.15 -2.18 -1.11
CA THR A 138 -0.12 -2.38 -2.54
C THR A 138 -1.59 -2.74 -2.74
N TRP A 139 -2.29 -1.92 -3.52
CA TRP A 139 -3.68 -2.12 -3.90
C TRP A 139 -3.77 -2.42 -5.40
N CYS A 140 -4.66 -3.34 -5.78
CA CYS A 140 -4.84 -3.74 -7.17
C CYS A 140 -6.14 -3.15 -7.72
N GLN A 141 -6.03 -2.06 -8.47
CA GLN A 141 -7.18 -1.35 -9.02
C GLN A 141 -7.58 -1.94 -10.38
N SER A 142 -8.84 -2.36 -10.53
CA SER A 142 -9.37 -2.79 -11.83
C SER A 142 -9.53 -1.61 -12.80
N LEU A 143 -9.16 -1.82 -14.06
CA LEU A 143 -9.41 -0.86 -15.14
C LEU A 143 -10.86 -0.97 -15.62
N LEU A 144 -11.68 0.01 -15.22
CA LEU A 144 -13.13 0.02 -15.49
C LEU A 144 -13.47 0.27 -16.97
N VAL A 145 -12.64 1.03 -17.69
CA VAL A 145 -12.89 1.40 -19.08
C VAL A 145 -12.33 0.33 -20.02
N PRO A 146 -13.17 -0.45 -20.74
CA PRO A 146 -12.70 -1.61 -21.50
C PRO A 146 -11.69 -1.29 -22.60
N MET A 147 -11.85 -0.14 -23.29
CA MET A 147 -10.86 0.30 -24.29
C MET A 147 -9.48 0.53 -23.65
N MET A 148 -9.43 1.17 -22.48
CA MET A 148 -8.17 1.44 -21.78
C MET A 148 -7.58 0.17 -21.18
N ALA A 149 -8.44 -0.74 -20.71
CA ALA A 149 -8.02 -2.05 -20.23
C ALA A 149 -7.26 -2.82 -21.32
N GLN A 150 -7.79 -2.88 -22.54
CA GLN A 150 -7.17 -3.59 -23.66
C GLN A 150 -5.85 -2.94 -24.10
N THR A 151 -5.79 -1.60 -24.16
CA THR A 151 -4.57 -0.90 -24.58
C THR A 151 -3.45 -1.00 -23.55
N LEU A 152 -3.78 -0.99 -22.25
CA LEU A 152 -2.80 -1.04 -21.16
C LEU A 152 -2.35 -2.47 -20.80
N GLN A 153 -3.18 -3.48 -21.05
CA GLN A 153 -2.88 -4.88 -20.71
C GLN A 153 -1.47 -5.37 -21.11
N PRO A 154 -0.96 -5.16 -22.34
CA PRO A 154 0.39 -5.63 -22.70
C PRO A 154 1.48 -4.97 -21.86
N PHE A 155 1.33 -3.67 -21.56
CA PHE A 155 2.28 -2.91 -20.72
C PHE A 155 2.23 -3.36 -19.26
N LEU A 156 1.04 -3.63 -18.73
CA LEU A 156 0.87 -4.10 -17.36
C LEU A 156 1.44 -5.52 -17.17
N ARG A 157 1.30 -6.38 -18.17
CA ARG A 157 1.85 -7.75 -18.15
C ARG A 157 3.37 -7.77 -18.26
N SER A 158 3.96 -6.87 -19.04
CA SER A 158 5.42 -6.80 -19.21
C SER A 158 6.14 -6.01 -18.10
N SER A 159 5.39 -5.42 -17.16
CA SER A 159 5.97 -4.67 -16.05
C SER A 159 6.86 -5.54 -15.16
N THR A 160 8.07 -5.04 -14.88
CA THR A 160 9.04 -5.65 -13.97
C THR A 160 8.80 -5.28 -12.51
N SER A 161 7.83 -4.41 -12.21
CA SER A 161 7.60 -3.95 -10.84
C SER A 161 6.97 -5.06 -9.99
N PRO A 162 7.47 -5.33 -8.76
CA PRO A 162 7.00 -6.44 -7.94
C PRO A 162 5.53 -6.29 -7.54
N ALA A 163 5.04 -5.08 -7.35
CA ALA A 163 3.62 -4.83 -7.09
C ALA A 163 2.74 -5.10 -8.29
N GLN A 164 3.17 -4.74 -9.50
CA GLN A 164 2.40 -5.06 -10.69
C GLN A 164 2.40 -6.56 -10.94
N GLN A 165 3.51 -7.25 -10.70
CA GLN A 165 3.56 -8.72 -10.73
C GLN A 165 2.58 -9.34 -9.73
N TYR A 166 2.54 -8.84 -8.49
CA TYR A 166 1.56 -9.27 -7.50
C TYR A 166 0.12 -9.08 -7.97
N CYS A 167 -0.23 -7.91 -8.53
CA CYS A 167 -1.57 -7.66 -9.05
C CYS A 167 -1.90 -8.49 -10.30
N ASN A 168 -0.91 -8.75 -11.16
CA ASN A 168 -1.08 -9.64 -12.31
C ASN A 168 -1.40 -11.07 -11.87
N LEU A 169 -0.78 -11.57 -10.79
CA LEU A 169 -1.09 -12.88 -10.20
C LEU A 169 -2.51 -12.95 -9.62
N GLN A 170 -3.01 -11.85 -9.06
CA GLN A 170 -4.39 -11.78 -8.56
C GLN A 170 -5.43 -11.63 -9.66
N SER A 171 -5.04 -11.10 -10.82
CA SER A 171 -5.91 -11.05 -11.98
C SER A 171 -6.15 -12.47 -12.49
N SER A 172 -7.30 -13.06 -12.14
CA SER A 172 -7.72 -14.42 -12.57
C SER A 172 -8.10 -14.51 -14.07
N GLY A 173 -7.34 -13.82 -14.93
CA GLY A 173 -7.54 -13.77 -16.37
C GLY A 173 -8.71 -12.90 -16.86
N ARG A 174 -9.45 -12.25 -15.95
CA ARG A 174 -10.71 -11.56 -16.31
C ARG A 174 -10.56 -10.08 -16.62
N GLU A 175 -9.77 -9.33 -15.84
CA GLU A 175 -9.62 -7.88 -15.98
C GLU A 175 -8.17 -7.45 -15.70
N PRO A 176 -7.56 -6.58 -16.52
CA PRO A 176 -6.25 -6.01 -16.23
C PRO A 176 -6.35 -5.08 -15.01
N MET A 177 -5.42 -5.25 -14.08
CA MET A 177 -5.35 -4.47 -12.85
C MET A 177 -4.09 -3.60 -12.86
N LEU A 178 -4.19 -2.39 -12.33
CA LEU A 178 -3.07 -1.50 -12.10
C LEU A 178 -2.69 -1.56 -10.62
N ALA A 179 -1.40 -1.78 -10.33
CA ALA A 179 -0.89 -1.69 -8.98
C ALA A 179 -0.76 -0.22 -8.54
N ILE A 180 -1.35 0.11 -7.39
CA ILE A 180 -1.20 1.40 -6.73
C ILE A 180 -0.48 1.15 -5.41
N GLN A 181 0.68 1.80 -5.23
CA GLN A 181 1.46 1.70 -4.01
C GLN A 181 1.37 3.01 -3.21
N VAL A 182 1.17 2.88 -1.90
CA VAL A 182 1.27 4.00 -0.97
C VAL A 182 2.10 3.56 0.22
N THR A 183 2.90 4.50 0.75
CA THR A 183 3.58 4.32 2.02
C THR A 183 3.10 5.35 3.01
N ALA A 184 2.86 4.91 4.25
CA ALA A 184 2.48 5.78 5.35
C ALA A 184 3.32 5.44 6.58
N ALA A 185 3.48 6.43 7.47
CA ALA A 185 4.23 6.27 8.69
C ALA A 185 3.52 6.95 9.88
N THR A 186 3.70 6.40 11.07
CA THR A 186 3.24 7.00 12.32
C THR A 186 4.15 6.57 13.48
N GLN A 187 4.00 7.21 14.64
CA GLN A 187 4.69 6.78 15.86
C GLN A 187 3.91 5.67 16.55
N MET A 188 4.61 4.67 17.09
CA MET A 188 3.98 3.56 17.81
C MET A 188 3.46 3.99 19.19
N ILE A 189 2.22 3.60 19.48
CA ILE A 189 1.52 3.86 20.75
C ILE A 189 1.45 2.59 21.60
N ALA A 190 1.25 1.44 20.96
CA ALA A 190 1.27 0.12 21.55
C ALA A 190 2.63 -0.56 21.31
N PRO A 191 3.02 -1.52 22.18
CA PRO A 191 4.24 -2.27 21.98
C PRO A 191 4.18 -3.12 20.70
N LEU A 192 5.33 -3.24 20.03
CA LEU A 192 5.48 -4.12 18.88
C LEU A 192 6.30 -5.35 19.29
N GLU A 193 5.73 -6.52 19.10
CA GLU A 193 6.34 -7.79 19.49
C GLU A 193 6.83 -8.56 18.28
N ILE A 194 8.01 -9.17 18.41
CA ILE A 194 8.50 -10.18 17.48
C ILE A 194 8.96 -11.41 18.26
N ALA A 195 8.72 -12.58 17.69
CA ALA A 195 9.26 -13.81 18.24
C ALA A 195 10.80 -13.73 18.26
N GLY A 196 11.39 -14.11 19.39
CA GLY A 196 12.82 -14.38 19.45
C GLY A 196 13.13 -15.52 18.48
N ALA A 197 14.28 -15.46 17.80
CA ALA A 197 14.77 -16.64 17.11
C ALA A 197 14.92 -17.75 18.15
N ILE A 198 14.41 -18.94 17.84
CA ILE A 198 14.73 -20.14 18.61
C ILE A 198 16.23 -20.34 18.42
N THR A 199 17.02 -19.93 19.41
CA THR A 199 18.40 -20.36 19.49
C THR A 199 18.35 -21.83 19.89
N ASP A 200 18.49 -22.71 18.90
CA ASP A 200 18.87 -24.11 19.13
C ASP A 200 20.23 -24.19 19.83
#